data_AF-A0A2I0P4Q1-F1
#
_entry.id   AF-A0A2I0P4Q1-F1
#
_cell.length_a   1.000
_cell.length_b   1.000
_cell.length_c   1.000
_cell.angle_alpha   90.00
_cell.angle_beta   90.00
_cell.angle_gamma   90.00
#
_symmetry.space_group_name_H-M   'P 1'
#
loop_
_entity.id
_entity.type
_entity.pdbx_description
1 polymer ?
#
loop_
_entity_poly.entity_id
_entity_poly.type
_entity_poly.pdbx_seq_one_letter_code
_entity_poly.pdbx_strand_id
1 'polypeptide(L)'
;MIRLGERICGRESFTTKALGILPSYNVYRETYALLQQSRQWSEDELEAYQMQALSRLLDHAYENAPYSRRVFEERHLVPGDIQTPADLTLLPFLTREDLQNNLPDLKARNYPESAFEYVTTGGSTGIPVGFYYERGASRAREWAFMKTQWDRVGYRFTDRCVVLRGYI
;
A
#
# COMPACT_ATOMS: atom_id res chain seq x y z
N MET A 1 -31.56 10.75 27.53
CA MET A 1 -31.05 10.09 28.76
C MET A 1 -29.75 9.38 28.39
N ILE A 2 -28.61 10.01 28.71
CA ILE A 2 -27.27 9.53 28.33
C ILE A 2 -26.92 8.37 29.26
N ARG A 3 -26.84 7.14 28.73
CA ARG A 3 -26.29 6.01 29.48
C ARG A 3 -24.77 6.15 29.53
N LEU A 4 -24.28 6.68 30.64
CA LEU A 4 -22.89 6.50 31.08
C LEU A 4 -22.68 5.01 31.36
N GLY A 5 -21.79 4.32 30.65
CA GLY A 5 -21.34 2.99 31.09
C GLY A 5 -20.98 1.95 30.03
N GLU A 6 -21.19 2.19 28.73
CA GLU A 6 -20.73 1.23 27.72
C GLU A 6 -19.32 1.59 27.26
N ARG A 7 -18.37 0.65 27.41
CA ARG A 7 -17.00 0.76 26.89
C ARG A 7 -17.09 0.98 25.38
N ILE A 8 -16.87 2.22 24.94
CA ILE A 8 -16.71 2.62 23.53
C ILE A 8 -15.31 2.21 23.04
N CYS A 9 -14.96 0.94 23.21
CA CYS A 9 -13.76 0.38 22.62
C CYS A 9 -14.11 -1.05 22.24
N GLY A 10 -14.40 -1.26 20.95
CA GLY A 10 -14.55 -2.60 20.38
C GLY A 10 -13.38 -3.48 20.80
N ARG A 11 -13.64 -4.78 20.96
CA ARG A 11 -12.76 -5.82 21.55
C ARG A 11 -11.31 -5.92 21.03
N GLU A 12 -10.89 -5.13 20.05
CA GLU A 12 -9.49 -5.03 19.66
C GLU A 12 -8.82 -3.86 20.38
N SER A 13 -8.10 -4.17 21.45
CA SER A 13 -7.20 -3.23 22.10
C SER A 13 -6.23 -2.64 21.07
N PHE A 14 -5.86 -1.37 21.22
CA PHE A 14 -4.72 -0.78 20.51
C PHE A 14 -3.47 -1.68 20.60
N THR A 15 -3.28 -2.35 21.74
CA THR A 15 -2.25 -3.37 21.95
C THR A 15 -2.36 -4.52 20.95
N THR A 16 -3.56 -5.02 20.66
CA THR A 16 -3.79 -6.09 19.67
C THR A 16 -3.39 -5.65 18.27
N LYS A 17 -3.70 -4.41 17.88
CA LYS A 17 -3.29 -3.84 16.59
C LYS A 17 -1.78 -3.63 16.51
N ALA A 18 -1.15 -3.16 17.59
CA ALA A 18 0.29 -2.99 17.69
C ALA A 18 1.04 -4.34 17.62
N LEU A 19 0.52 -5.37 18.30
CA LEU A 19 1.05 -6.74 18.23
C LEU A 19 0.94 -7.33 16.81
N GLY A 20 -0.10 -6.96 16.06
CA GLY A 20 -0.28 -7.38 14.66
C GLY A 20 0.80 -6.88 13.69
N ILE A 21 1.54 -5.81 14.04
CA ILE A 21 2.65 -5.30 13.22
C ILE A 21 3.97 -6.03 13.55
N LEU A 22 4.09 -6.68 14.71
CA LEU A 22 5.36 -7.29 15.15
C LEU A 22 6.02 -8.19 14.09
N PRO A 23 5.30 -9.08 13.38
CA PRO A 23 5.91 -9.90 12.33
C PRO A 23 6.51 -9.10 11.17
N SER A 24 6.00 -7.89 10.91
CA SER A 24 6.40 -6.99 9.84
C SER A 24 7.02 -5.69 10.37
N TYR A 25 7.51 -5.69 11.61
CA TYR A 25 8.01 -4.48 12.27
C TYR A 25 9.26 -3.91 11.58
N ASN A 26 10.09 -4.76 10.99
CA ASN A 26 11.23 -4.30 10.18
C ASN A 26 10.76 -3.48 8.97
N VAL A 27 9.73 -3.93 8.25
CA VAL A 27 9.14 -3.18 7.12
C VAL A 27 8.63 -1.81 7.58
N TYR A 28 7.95 -1.75 8.73
CA TYR A 28 7.52 -0.48 9.32
C TYR A 28 8.72 0.44 9.60
N ARG A 29 9.77 -0.09 10.27
CA ARG A 29 10.95 0.70 10.64
C ARG A 29 11.70 1.23 9.44
N GLU A 30 11.92 0.40 8.44
CA GLU A 30 12.61 0.77 7.19
C GLU A 30 11.81 1.84 6.44
N THR A 31 10.50 1.63 6.30
CA THR A 31 9.62 2.61 5.63
C THR A 31 9.59 3.93 6.40
N TYR A 32 9.48 3.88 7.72
CA TYR A 32 9.47 5.10 8.54
C TYR A 32 10.81 5.84 8.47
N ALA A 33 11.94 5.13 8.50
CA ALA A 33 13.27 5.74 8.35
C ALA A 33 13.43 6.41 6.98
N LEU A 34 13.05 5.72 5.91
CA LEU A 34 13.00 6.26 4.54
C LEU A 34 12.17 7.55 4.50
N LEU A 35 10.96 7.53 5.06
CA LEU A 35 10.06 8.68 5.06
C LEU A 35 10.55 9.86 5.90
N GLN A 36 11.42 9.66 6.89
CA GLN A 36 12.06 10.75 7.62
C GLN A 36 13.23 11.34 6.83
N GLN A 37 14.05 10.48 6.23
CA GLN A 37 15.20 10.89 5.41
C GLN A 37 14.75 11.66 4.17
N SER A 38 13.71 11.17 3.47
CA SER A 38 13.24 11.76 2.22
C SER A 38 12.63 13.16 2.35
N ARG A 39 12.41 13.64 3.58
CA ARG A 39 11.93 15.01 3.84
C ARG A 39 12.95 16.08 3.52
N GLN A 40 14.23 15.71 3.48
CA GLN A 40 15.35 16.61 3.24
C GLN A 40 15.95 16.43 1.85
N TRP A 41 15.38 15.54 1.04
CA TRP A 41 15.84 15.34 -0.33
C TRP A 41 15.54 16.57 -1.17
N SER A 42 16.51 16.90 -2.02
CA SER A 42 16.32 17.75 -3.18
C SER A 42 15.37 17.10 -4.19
N GLU A 43 14.92 17.89 -5.16
CA GLU A 43 14.09 17.40 -6.27
C GLU A 43 14.82 16.29 -7.04
N ASP A 44 16.10 16.49 -7.37
CA ASP A 44 16.94 15.51 -8.07
C ASP A 44 17.06 14.17 -7.30
N GLU A 45 17.26 14.23 -5.98
CA GLU A 45 17.33 13.02 -5.14
C GLU A 45 15.99 12.27 -5.09
N LEU A 46 14.88 13.02 -5.02
CA LEU A 46 13.54 12.45 -5.03
C LEU A 46 13.22 11.79 -6.38
N GLU A 47 13.52 12.46 -7.49
CA GLU A 47 13.32 11.93 -8.85
C GLU A 47 14.17 10.68 -9.08
N ALA A 48 15.45 10.70 -8.69
CA ALA A 48 16.34 9.55 -8.79
C ALA A 48 15.80 8.35 -7.99
N TYR A 49 15.32 8.58 -6.77
CA TYR A 49 14.71 7.53 -5.95
C TYR A 49 13.43 6.98 -6.59
N GLN A 50 12.55 7.85 -7.08
CA GLN A 50 11.30 7.47 -7.74
C GLN A 50 11.57 6.63 -8.99
N MET A 51 12.53 7.02 -9.82
CA MET A 51 12.91 6.26 -11.01
C MET A 51 13.48 4.89 -10.67
N GLN A 52 14.35 4.82 -9.65
CA GLN A 52 14.88 3.54 -9.20
C GLN A 52 13.79 2.63 -8.61
N ALA A 53 12.84 3.19 -7.87
CA ALA A 53 11.71 2.45 -7.31
C ALA A 53 10.74 1.98 -8.41
N LEU A 54 10.50 2.81 -9.42
CA LEU A 54 9.67 2.48 -10.58
C LEU A 54 10.27 1.35 -11.39
N SER A 55 11.56 1.42 -11.74
CA SER A 55 12.24 0.35 -12.47
C SER A 55 12.11 -1.00 -11.74
N ARG A 56 12.41 -1.05 -10.43
CA ARG A 56 12.23 -2.27 -9.63
C ARG A 56 10.79 -2.79 -9.62
N LEU A 57 9.81 -1.89 -9.61
CA LEU A 57 8.39 -2.27 -9.65
C LEU A 57 8.01 -2.87 -11.00
N LEU A 58 8.46 -2.26 -12.10
CA LEU A 58 8.17 -2.73 -13.45
C LEU A 58 8.85 -4.07 -13.72
N ASP A 59 10.11 -4.24 -13.31
CA ASP A 59 10.83 -5.52 -13.39
C ASP A 59 10.07 -6.61 -12.63
N HIS A 60 9.71 -6.35 -11.37
CA HIS A 60 8.94 -7.28 -10.56
C HIS A 60 7.62 -7.65 -11.23
N ALA A 61 6.86 -6.65 -11.71
CA ALA A 61 5.55 -6.86 -12.31
C ALA A 61 5.67 -7.69 -13.60
N TYR A 62 6.60 -7.34 -14.48
CA TYR A 62 6.85 -8.05 -15.73
C TYR A 62 7.28 -9.50 -15.50
N GLU A 63 8.15 -9.73 -14.53
CA GLU A 63 8.65 -11.06 -14.22
C GLU A 63 7.58 -11.95 -13.56
N ASN A 64 6.84 -11.39 -12.60
CA ASN A 64 6.09 -12.19 -11.63
C ASN A 64 4.56 -12.11 -11.75
N ALA A 65 4.00 -11.08 -12.39
CA ALA A 65 2.55 -10.89 -12.55
C ALA A 65 2.12 -11.18 -14.01
N PRO A 66 1.38 -12.27 -14.27
CA PRO A 66 0.97 -12.66 -15.62
C PRO A 66 0.26 -11.59 -16.44
N TYR A 67 -0.64 -10.83 -15.80
CA TYR A 67 -1.36 -9.73 -16.45
C TYR A 67 -0.38 -8.67 -16.97
N SER A 68 0.55 -8.24 -16.10
CA SER A 68 1.53 -7.21 -16.43
C SER A 68 2.44 -7.69 -17.57
N ARG A 69 2.95 -8.92 -17.49
CA ARG A 69 3.76 -9.52 -18.57
C ARG A 69 3.04 -9.44 -19.92
N ARG A 70 1.77 -9.87 -19.98
CA ARG A 70 0.96 -9.83 -21.19
C ARG A 70 0.80 -8.40 -21.73
N VAL A 71 0.54 -7.43 -20.86
CA VAL A 71 0.40 -6.01 -21.25
C VAL A 71 1.66 -5.47 -21.92
N PHE A 72 2.84 -5.83 -21.42
CA PHE A 72 4.14 -5.47 -22.01
C PHE A 72 4.37 -6.20 -23.35
N GLU A 73 4.15 -7.53 -23.40
CA GLU A 73 4.35 -8.35 -24.59
C GLU A 73 3.45 -7.92 -25.76
N GLU A 74 2.17 -7.63 -25.50
CA GLU A 74 1.20 -7.13 -26.50
C GLU A 74 1.61 -5.79 -27.14
N ARG A 75 2.44 -5.01 -26.44
CA ARG A 75 2.96 -3.72 -26.90
C ARG A 75 4.39 -3.80 -27.40
N HIS A 76 4.97 -4.98 -27.40
CA HIS A 76 6.38 -5.22 -27.73
C HIS A 76 7.34 -4.39 -26.87
N LEU A 77 7.02 -4.24 -25.58
CA LEU A 77 7.79 -3.51 -24.60
C LEU A 77 8.48 -4.44 -23.59
N VAL A 78 9.57 -3.97 -23.02
CA VAL A 78 10.21 -4.49 -21.81
C VAL A 78 10.32 -3.40 -20.75
N PRO A 79 10.50 -3.72 -19.45
CA PRO A 79 10.65 -2.70 -18.40
C PRO A 79 11.73 -1.66 -18.69
N GLY A 80 12.81 -2.07 -19.36
CA GLY A 80 13.91 -1.20 -19.78
C GLY A 80 13.52 -0.15 -20.82
N ASP A 81 12.34 -0.21 -21.43
CA ASP A 81 11.85 0.85 -22.33
C ASP A 81 11.27 2.05 -21.56
N ILE A 82 11.03 1.91 -20.24
CA ILE A 82 10.47 2.96 -19.38
C ILE A 82 11.61 3.61 -18.58
N GLN A 83 12.21 4.66 -19.14
CA GLN A 83 13.39 5.32 -18.57
C GLN A 83 13.06 6.64 -17.87
N THR A 84 11.89 7.20 -18.15
CA THR A 84 11.41 8.47 -17.59
C THR A 84 9.95 8.36 -17.20
N PRO A 85 9.43 9.28 -16.36
CA PRO A 85 8.00 9.31 -16.03
C PRO A 85 7.10 9.50 -17.25
N ALA A 86 7.58 10.16 -18.31
CA ALA A 86 6.83 10.37 -19.55
C ALA A 86 6.58 9.05 -20.31
N ASP A 87 7.50 8.09 -20.19
CA ASP A 87 7.41 6.79 -20.88
C ASP A 87 6.28 5.91 -20.31
N LEU A 88 5.75 6.22 -19.13
CA LEU A 88 4.57 5.54 -18.57
C LEU A 88 3.34 5.62 -19.50
N THR A 89 3.29 6.61 -20.40
CA THR A 89 2.24 6.73 -21.42
C THR A 89 2.24 5.60 -22.45
N LEU A 90 3.34 4.83 -22.54
CA LEU A 90 3.44 3.62 -23.37
C LEU A 90 2.62 2.45 -22.78
N LEU A 91 2.34 2.48 -21.48
CA LEU A 91 1.55 1.47 -20.78
C LEU A 91 0.07 1.89 -20.70
N PRO A 92 -0.88 0.94 -20.79
CA PRO A 92 -2.29 1.26 -20.64
C PRO A 92 -2.61 1.54 -19.17
N PHE A 93 -3.69 2.28 -18.93
CA PHE A 93 -4.26 2.34 -17.59
C PHE A 93 -4.85 0.99 -17.19
N LEU A 94 -4.59 0.58 -15.96
CA LEU A 94 -5.25 -0.55 -15.32
C LEU A 94 -6.62 -0.08 -14.80
N THR A 95 -7.70 -0.55 -15.40
CA THR A 95 -9.05 -0.15 -15.01
C THR A 95 -9.61 -1.02 -13.89
N ARG A 96 -10.71 -0.56 -13.31
CA ARG A 96 -11.50 -1.33 -12.35
C ARG A 96 -11.99 -2.66 -12.93
N GLU A 97 -12.41 -2.65 -14.18
CA GLU A 97 -12.90 -3.83 -14.88
C GLU A 97 -11.74 -4.82 -15.12
N ASP A 98 -10.56 -4.31 -15.50
CA ASP A 98 -9.36 -5.15 -15.62
C ASP A 98 -9.03 -5.86 -14.32
N LEU A 99 -9.08 -5.14 -13.18
CA LEU A 99 -8.87 -5.74 -11.85
C LEU A 99 -9.87 -6.86 -11.57
N GLN A 100 -11.16 -6.64 -11.84
CA GLN A 100 -12.21 -7.63 -11.58
C GLN A 100 -12.09 -8.86 -12.48
N ASN A 101 -11.76 -8.65 -13.76
CA ASN A 101 -11.70 -9.72 -14.76
C ASN A 101 -10.37 -10.49 -14.73
N ASN A 102 -9.30 -9.91 -14.19
CA ASN A 102 -7.94 -10.48 -14.24
C ASN A 102 -7.30 -10.63 -12.85
N LEU A 103 -8.08 -10.61 -11.77
CA LEU A 103 -7.54 -10.62 -10.40
C LEU A 103 -6.50 -11.73 -10.12
N PRO A 104 -6.69 -13.00 -10.55
CA PRO A 104 -5.68 -14.03 -10.36
C PRO A 104 -4.36 -13.75 -11.10
N ASP A 105 -4.42 -13.13 -12.28
CA ASP A 105 -3.27 -12.83 -13.14
C ASP A 105 -2.53 -11.57 -12.70
N LEU A 106 -3.15 -10.72 -11.87
CA LEU A 106 -2.50 -9.57 -11.24
C LEU A 106 -1.68 -9.96 -10.00
N LYS A 107 -1.81 -11.21 -9.55
CA LYS A 107 -1.10 -11.73 -8.39
C LYS A 107 0.31 -12.17 -8.76
N ALA A 108 1.31 -11.68 -8.02
CA ALA A 108 2.70 -12.06 -8.22
C ALA A 108 2.94 -13.54 -7.86
N ARG A 109 3.67 -14.28 -8.70
CA ARG A 109 3.89 -15.73 -8.54
C ARG A 109 5.07 -16.11 -7.62
N ASN A 110 5.92 -15.15 -7.28
CA ASN A 110 7.10 -15.34 -6.43
C ASN A 110 6.82 -15.28 -4.92
N TYR A 111 5.55 -15.18 -4.51
CA TYR A 111 5.15 -15.20 -3.10
C TYR A 111 4.33 -16.46 -2.78
N PRO A 112 4.45 -17.00 -1.56
CA PRO A 112 3.56 -18.07 -1.12
C PRO A 112 2.13 -17.56 -0.94
N GLU A 113 1.14 -18.45 -1.10
CA GLU A 113 -0.28 -18.10 -0.95
C GLU A 113 -0.60 -17.41 0.40
N SER A 114 0.09 -17.83 1.47
CA SER A 114 -0.07 -17.28 2.82
C SER A 114 0.33 -15.80 2.93
N ALA A 115 1.17 -15.30 2.01
CA ALA A 115 1.59 -13.90 1.98
C ALA A 115 0.50 -12.97 1.41
N PHE A 116 -0.60 -13.50 0.86
CA PHE A 116 -1.66 -12.69 0.29
C PHE A 116 -2.82 -12.52 1.26
N GLU A 117 -3.29 -11.29 1.40
CA GLU A 117 -4.50 -10.93 2.14
C GLU A 117 -5.49 -10.28 1.19
N TYR A 118 -6.62 -10.94 0.94
CA TYR A 118 -7.69 -10.38 0.13
C TYR A 118 -8.38 -9.24 0.88
N VAL A 119 -8.50 -8.10 0.21
CA VAL A 119 -9.13 -6.88 0.74
C VAL A 119 -10.08 -6.31 -0.30
N THR A 120 -11.04 -5.51 0.16
CA THR A 120 -12.01 -4.84 -0.70
C THR A 120 -12.00 -3.34 -0.46
N THR A 121 -12.23 -2.56 -1.52
CA THR A 121 -12.45 -1.12 -1.41
C THR A 121 -13.78 -0.82 -0.73
N GLY A 122 -13.86 0.28 0.03
CA GLY A 122 -15.14 0.85 0.45
C GLY A 122 -15.86 1.45 -0.77
N GLY A 123 -16.91 0.78 -1.26
CA GLY A 123 -17.61 1.19 -2.47
C GLY A 123 -18.68 2.25 -2.20
N SER A 124 -18.43 3.51 -2.54
CA SER A 124 -19.47 4.55 -2.61
C SER A 124 -20.49 4.29 -3.73
N THR A 125 -20.08 3.53 -4.75
CA THR A 125 -20.88 3.12 -5.92
C THR A 125 -21.56 1.75 -5.75
N GLY A 126 -21.51 1.16 -4.55
CA GLY A 126 -22.23 -0.07 -4.18
C GLY A 126 -21.54 -1.39 -4.56
N ILE A 127 -20.65 -1.40 -5.57
CA ILE A 127 -19.88 -2.60 -5.91
C ILE A 127 -18.46 -2.41 -5.36
N PRO A 128 -17.98 -3.22 -4.42
CA PRO A 128 -16.59 -3.19 -3.99
C PRO A 128 -15.66 -3.82 -5.04
N VAL A 129 -14.39 -3.38 -5.09
CA VAL A 129 -13.33 -4.03 -5.86
C VAL A 129 -12.45 -4.82 -4.92
N GLY A 130 -12.25 -6.09 -5.23
CA GLY A 130 -11.33 -6.97 -4.52
C GLY A 130 -9.92 -6.91 -5.08
N PHE A 131 -8.92 -6.94 -4.21
CA PHE A 131 -7.51 -7.05 -4.58
C PHE A 131 -6.70 -7.66 -3.42
N TYR A 132 -5.42 -7.92 -3.65
CA TYR A 132 -4.56 -8.53 -2.63
C TYR A 132 -3.53 -7.56 -2.07
N TYR A 133 -3.38 -7.58 -0.75
CA TYR A 133 -2.21 -7.04 -0.07
C TYR A 133 -1.19 -8.11 0.25
N GLU A 134 0.07 -7.70 0.35
CA GLU A 134 1.07 -8.46 1.10
C GLU A 134 0.71 -8.41 2.59
N ARG A 135 0.38 -9.57 3.16
CA ARG A 135 -0.05 -9.77 4.55
C ARG A 135 1.00 -9.20 5.50
N GLY A 136 0.55 -8.36 6.44
CA GLY A 136 1.42 -7.72 7.43
C GLY A 136 2.23 -6.55 6.85
N ALA A 137 3.02 -6.78 5.79
CA ALA A 137 3.92 -5.77 5.21
C ALA A 137 3.17 -4.54 4.67
N SER A 138 2.04 -4.73 3.97
CA SER A 138 1.27 -3.60 3.41
C SER A 138 0.74 -2.68 4.51
N ARG A 139 0.19 -3.28 5.59
CA ARG A 139 -0.24 -2.51 6.77
C ARG A 139 0.92 -1.86 7.50
N ALA A 140 2.07 -2.54 7.63
CA ALA A 140 3.25 -1.97 8.25
C ALA A 140 3.75 -0.71 7.52
N ARG A 141 3.72 -0.72 6.17
CA ARG A 141 4.01 0.48 5.35
C ARG A 141 2.97 1.58 5.62
N GLU A 142 1.68 1.26 5.56
CA GLU A 142 0.59 2.21 5.85
C GLU A 142 0.76 2.90 7.21
N TRP A 143 1.05 2.14 8.27
CA TRP A 143 1.30 2.68 9.61
C TRP A 143 2.51 3.62 9.66
N ALA A 144 3.57 3.32 8.90
CA ALA A 144 4.75 4.20 8.82
C ALA A 144 4.40 5.54 8.16
N PHE A 145 3.57 5.54 7.11
CA PHE A 145 3.04 6.76 6.50
C PHE A 145 2.18 7.56 7.48
N MET A 146 1.21 6.92 8.13
CA MET A 146 0.33 7.57 9.11
C MET A 146 1.14 8.19 10.24
N LYS A 147 2.08 7.44 10.81
CA LYS A 147 2.94 7.94 11.90
C LYS A 147 3.78 9.12 11.45
N THR A 148 4.36 9.06 10.26
CA THR A 148 5.13 10.19 9.70
C THR A 148 4.27 11.45 9.60
N GLN A 149 3.02 11.35 9.15
CA GLN A 149 2.13 12.52 9.07
C GLN A 149 1.76 13.06 10.46
N TRP A 150 1.50 12.19 11.43
CA TRP A 150 1.22 12.60 12.80
C TRP A 150 2.39 13.30 13.47
N ASP A 151 3.62 12.81 13.27
CA ASP A 151 4.81 13.45 13.82
C ASP A 151 5.03 14.86 13.28
N ARG A 152 4.64 15.11 12.03
CA ARG A 152 4.74 16.46 11.42
C ARG A 152 3.88 17.48 12.13
N VAL A 153 2.77 17.07 12.73
CA VAL A 153 1.85 17.95 13.47
C VAL A 153 2.02 17.84 14.99
N GLY A 154 3.06 17.14 15.45
CA GLY A 154 3.39 16.99 16.86
C GLY A 154 2.51 15.98 17.62
N TYR A 155 1.65 15.22 16.93
CA TYR A 155 0.83 14.18 17.55
C TYR A 155 1.68 12.97 17.92
N ARG A 156 1.60 12.53 19.18
CA ARG A 156 2.27 11.35 19.71
C ARG A 156 1.24 10.26 19.99
N PHE A 157 1.65 9.00 19.84
CA PHE A 157 0.78 7.86 20.17
C PHE A 157 0.33 7.81 21.63
N THR A 158 1.05 8.50 22.52
CA THR A 158 0.71 8.64 23.95
C THR A 158 -0.33 9.72 24.21
N ASP A 159 -0.66 10.53 23.21
CA ASP A 159 -1.60 11.62 23.37
C ASP A 159 -3.02 11.08 23.50
N ARG A 160 -3.84 11.78 24.28
CA ARG A 160 -5.25 11.40 24.45
C ARG A 160 -5.98 11.62 23.15
N CYS A 161 -6.61 10.57 22.62
CA CYS A 161 -7.33 10.59 21.36
C CYS A 161 -8.82 10.29 21.58
N VAL A 162 -9.69 11.04 20.91
CA VAL A 162 -11.12 10.69 20.72
C VAL A 162 -11.33 10.43 19.24
N VAL A 163 -11.78 9.22 18.90
CA VAL A 163 -12.09 8.84 17.51
C VAL A 163 -13.58 8.98 17.29
N LEU A 164 -13.97 9.93 16.42
CA LEU A 164 -15.34 10.10 15.98
C LEU A 164 -15.51 9.41 14.63
N ARG A 165 -16.28 8.32 14.59
CA ARG A 165 -16.58 7.59 13.35
C ARG A 165 -18.08 7.31 13.29
N GLY A 166 -18.69 7.51 12.12
CA GLY A 166 -20.07 7.12 11.87
C GLY A 166 -20.25 5.59 11.84
N TYR A 167 -21.43 5.12 12.20
CA TYR A 167 -21.84 3.76 11.88
C TYR A 167 -22.05 3.67 10.36
N ILE A 168 -21.38 2.72 9.72
CA ILE A 168 -21.59 2.33 8.33
C ILE A 168 -22.31 0.99 8.36
#